data_AF-A0A559IDJ0-F1
#
_entry.id   AF-A0A559IDJ0-F1
#
_cell.length_a   1.000
_cell.length_b   1.000
_cell.length_c   1.000
_cell.angle_alpha   90.00
_cell.angle_beta   90.00
_cell.angle_gamma   90.00
#
_symmetry.space_group_name_H-M   'P 1'
#
loop_
_entity.id
_entity.type
_entity.pdbx_description
1 polymer ?
#
loop_
_entity_poly.entity_id
_entity_poly.type
_entity_poly.pdbx_seq_one_letter_code
_entity_poly.pdbx_strand_id
1 'polypeptide(L)'
;MKELRFTRRKERKCAECGSDSIPYLCKGCKGRRDAAKEKRTKDRLQRKLCISCGKNKIMKGNDKSTCKTCSSIYPNLPIRKLRTWSIENDNLYELMMKKPCTTKELSQIVGVSARNVDRWLFEGASPKKENALKVAEFFGKTIEEVFSRYV
;
A
#
# COMPACT_ATOMS: atom_id res chain seq x y z
N MET A 1 18.60 -14.76 6.85
CA MET A 1 18.09 -14.07 5.62
C MET A 1 17.78 -12.59 5.81
N LYS A 2 17.04 -12.17 6.85
CA LYS A 2 16.70 -10.75 7.08
C LYS A 2 17.95 -9.88 7.30
N GLU A 3 18.88 -10.34 8.13
CA GLU A 3 20.15 -9.67 8.41
C GLU A 3 21.04 -9.54 7.17
N LEU A 4 21.21 -10.62 6.40
CA LEU A 4 21.95 -10.59 5.14
C LEU A 4 21.43 -9.52 4.18
N ARG A 5 20.10 -9.38 4.06
CA ARG A 5 19.48 -8.34 3.23
C ARG A 5 19.78 -6.95 3.78
N PHE A 6 19.76 -6.78 5.10
CA PHE A 6 20.07 -5.51 5.75
C PHE A 6 21.54 -5.10 5.55
N THR A 7 22.48 -6.02 5.76
CA THR A 7 23.91 -5.81 5.52
C THR A 7 24.17 -5.41 4.07
N ARG A 8 23.60 -6.16 3.10
CA ARG A 8 23.70 -5.80 1.68
C ARG A 8 23.17 -4.41 1.38
N ARG A 9 22.09 -3.97 2.04
CA ARG A 9 21.57 -2.60 1.86
C ARG A 9 22.50 -1.52 2.41
N LYS A 10 23.15 -1.77 3.55
CA LYS A 10 24.19 -0.86 4.08
C LYS A 10 25.36 -0.74 3.10
N GLU A 11 25.74 -1.84 2.46
CA GLU A 11 26.82 -1.91 1.47
C GLU A 11 26.41 -1.47 0.04
N ARG A 12 25.22 -0.89 -0.16
CA ARG A 12 24.69 -0.51 -1.49
C ARG A 12 24.66 -1.67 -2.50
N LYS A 13 24.35 -2.87 -2.01
CA LYS A 13 24.17 -4.09 -2.79
C LYS A 13 22.69 -4.48 -2.91
N CYS A 14 22.41 -5.27 -3.95
CA CYS A 14 21.12 -5.88 -4.21
C CYS A 14 20.77 -6.86 -3.08
N ALA A 15 19.58 -6.71 -2.49
CA ALA A 15 19.15 -7.55 -1.39
C ALA A 15 19.04 -9.05 -1.76
N GLU A 16 18.83 -9.37 -3.04
CA GLU A 16 18.63 -10.74 -3.50
C GLU A 16 19.95 -11.42 -3.91
N CYS A 17 20.69 -10.83 -4.86
CA CYS A 17 21.90 -11.44 -5.42
C CYS A 17 23.23 -10.86 -4.92
N GLY A 18 23.22 -9.74 -4.19
CA GLY A 18 24.44 -9.13 -3.65
C GLY A 18 25.28 -8.31 -4.64
N SER A 19 24.86 -8.17 -5.90
CA SER A 19 25.51 -7.28 -6.87
C SER A 19 25.36 -5.81 -6.47
N ASP A 20 26.24 -4.93 -6.96
CA ASP A 20 26.11 -3.48 -6.71
C ASP A 20 24.76 -2.96 -7.23
N SER A 21 24.09 -2.18 -6.37
CA SER A 21 22.75 -1.67 -6.65
C SER A 21 22.37 -0.59 -5.63
N ILE A 22 22.25 0.65 -6.11
CA ILE A 22 21.64 1.75 -5.36
C ILE A 22 20.20 1.38 -4.89
N PRO A 23 19.28 0.92 -5.76
CA PRO A 23 17.95 0.48 -5.34
C PRO A 23 17.97 -0.87 -4.63
N TYR A 24 16.88 -1.20 -3.90
CA TYR A 24 16.76 -2.43 -3.08
C TYR A 24 17.06 -3.73 -3.85
N LEU A 25 16.68 -3.78 -5.13
CA LEU A 25 17.01 -4.85 -6.07
C LEU A 25 17.72 -4.25 -7.27
N CYS A 26 18.74 -4.93 -7.78
CA CYS A 26 19.31 -4.62 -9.08
C CYS A 26 18.26 -4.81 -10.19
N LYS A 27 18.52 -4.21 -11.36
CA LYS A 27 17.61 -4.25 -12.52
C LYS A 27 17.20 -5.68 -12.89
N GLY A 28 18.15 -6.62 -12.89
CA GLY A 28 17.88 -8.03 -13.19
C GLY A 28 16.99 -8.73 -12.15
N CYS A 29 17.26 -8.56 -10.86
CA CYS A 29 16.41 -9.16 -9.81
C CYS A 29 15.02 -8.53 -9.76
N LYS A 30 14.91 -7.22 -10.01
CA LYS A 30 13.61 -6.54 -10.14
C LYS A 30 12.82 -7.11 -11.33
N GLY A 31 13.45 -7.19 -12.51
CA GLY A 31 12.83 -7.75 -13.72
C GLY A 31 12.31 -9.18 -13.53
N ARG A 32 13.13 -10.08 -12.93
CA ARG A 32 12.69 -11.45 -12.63
C ARG A 32 11.49 -11.49 -11.67
N ARG A 33 11.49 -10.64 -10.65
CA ARG A 33 10.39 -10.57 -9.68
C ARG A 33 9.10 -10.06 -10.31
N ASP A 34 9.20 -9.05 -11.17
CA ASP A 34 8.07 -8.47 -11.88
C ASP A 34 7.50 -9.46 -12.90
N ALA A 35 8.35 -10.15 -13.68
CA ALA A 35 7.94 -11.22 -14.58
C ALA A 35 7.23 -12.38 -13.86
N ALA A 36 7.76 -12.81 -12.70
CA ALA A 36 7.12 -13.83 -11.87
C ALA A 36 5.76 -13.36 -11.30
N LYS A 37 5.63 -12.06 -10.98
CA LYS A 37 4.35 -11.47 -10.57
C LYS A 37 3.35 -11.49 -11.72
N GLU A 38 3.75 -11.07 -12.90
CA GLU A 38 2.90 -11.07 -14.10
C GLU A 38 2.44 -12.49 -14.46
N LYS A 39 3.36 -13.47 -14.48
CA LYS A 39 3.05 -14.88 -14.72
C LYS A 39 2.01 -15.41 -13.74
N ARG A 40 2.17 -15.12 -12.43
CA ARG A 40 1.18 -15.52 -11.40
C ARG A 40 -0.18 -14.87 -11.62
N THR A 41 -0.22 -13.61 -12.04
CA THR A 41 -1.48 -12.93 -12.35
C THR A 41 -2.18 -13.59 -13.54
N LYS A 42 -1.44 -13.88 -14.62
CA LYS A 42 -1.97 -14.56 -15.81
C LYS A 42 -2.52 -15.94 -15.48
N ASP A 43 -1.76 -16.77 -14.75
CA ASP A 43 -2.20 -18.10 -14.32
C ASP A 43 -3.47 -18.04 -13.47
N ARG A 44 -3.53 -17.11 -12.52
CA ARG A 44 -4.72 -16.92 -11.67
C ARG A 44 -5.94 -16.52 -12.49
N LEU A 45 -5.81 -15.58 -13.43
CA LEU A 45 -6.90 -15.16 -14.30
C LEU A 45 -7.38 -16.32 -15.18
N GLN A 46 -6.47 -17.07 -15.80
CA GLN A 46 -6.78 -18.24 -16.62
C GLN A 46 -7.56 -19.30 -15.82
N ARG A 47 -7.15 -19.52 -14.56
CA ARG A 47 -7.80 -20.47 -13.64
C ARG A 47 -9.04 -19.89 -12.94
N LYS A 48 -9.44 -18.66 -13.28
CA LYS A 48 -10.54 -17.91 -12.65
C LYS A 48 -10.40 -17.79 -11.13
N LEU A 49 -9.16 -17.68 -10.64
CA LEU A 49 -8.80 -17.49 -9.24
C LEU A 49 -8.53 -16.02 -8.92
N CYS A 50 -8.86 -15.62 -7.70
CA CYS A 50 -8.60 -14.28 -7.20
C CYS A 50 -7.12 -13.88 -7.36
N ILE A 51 -6.85 -12.75 -8.02
CA ILE A 51 -5.47 -12.29 -8.24
C ILE A 51 -4.73 -11.94 -6.95
N SER A 52 -5.46 -11.66 -5.86
CA SER A 52 -4.89 -11.32 -4.55
C SER A 52 -4.51 -12.59 -3.78
N CYS A 53 -5.49 -13.39 -3.36
CA CYS A 53 -5.25 -14.54 -2.51
C CYS A 53 -4.86 -15.82 -3.26
N GLY A 54 -5.24 -15.94 -4.54
CA GLY A 54 -5.02 -17.17 -5.33
C GLY A 54 -5.81 -18.39 -4.86
N LYS A 55 -6.72 -18.25 -3.88
CA LYS A 55 -7.45 -19.38 -3.26
C LYS A 55 -8.87 -19.53 -3.81
N ASN A 56 -9.61 -18.44 -3.86
CA ASN A 56 -11.04 -18.47 -4.17
C ASN A 56 -11.29 -18.14 -5.63
N LYS A 57 -12.32 -18.75 -6.22
CA LYS A 57 -12.79 -18.40 -7.56
C LYS A 57 -13.32 -16.95 -7.59
N ILE A 58 -13.11 -16.27 -8.71
CA ILE A 58 -13.70 -14.95 -8.99
C ILE A 58 -15.20 -15.14 -9.23
N MET A 59 -16.03 -14.19 -8.81
CA MET A 59 -17.49 -14.27 -9.01
C MET A 59 -17.82 -14.09 -10.50
N LYS A 60 -18.82 -14.83 -11.01
CA LYS A 60 -19.35 -14.61 -12.37
C LYS A 60 -19.98 -13.22 -12.43
N GLY A 61 -19.60 -12.41 -13.42
CA GLY A 61 -20.18 -11.08 -13.65
C GLY A 61 -19.60 -9.93 -12.80
N ASN A 62 -18.49 -10.15 -12.10
CA ASN A 62 -17.80 -9.06 -11.38
C ASN A 62 -16.62 -8.57 -12.24
N ASP A 63 -16.60 -7.29 -12.60
CA ASP A 63 -15.46 -6.64 -13.29
C ASP A 63 -14.16 -6.71 -12.47
N LYS A 64 -14.30 -6.97 -11.15
CA LYS A 64 -13.17 -7.06 -10.22
C LYS A 64 -12.55 -8.45 -10.28
N SER A 65 -11.26 -8.51 -10.58
CA SER A 65 -10.41 -9.72 -10.62
C SER A 65 -10.15 -10.37 -9.23
N THR A 66 -10.95 -10.03 -8.22
CA THR A 66 -10.83 -10.47 -6.83
C THR A 66 -12.10 -11.20 -6.36
N CYS A 67 -11.95 -12.14 -5.43
CA CYS A 67 -13.09 -12.89 -4.87
C CYS A 67 -13.92 -12.06 -3.88
N LYS A 68 -15.15 -12.50 -3.57
CA LYS A 68 -16.06 -11.84 -2.61
C LYS A 68 -15.36 -11.48 -1.29
N THR A 69 -14.57 -12.40 -0.74
CA THR A 69 -13.83 -12.17 0.51
C THR A 69 -12.76 -11.08 0.34
N CYS A 70 -11.97 -11.14 -0.74
CA CYS A 70 -10.98 -10.12 -1.03
C CYS A 70 -11.59 -8.81 -1.57
N SER A 71 -12.87 -8.77 -1.92
CA SER A 71 -13.56 -7.53 -2.28
C SER A 71 -14.33 -6.95 -1.10
N SER A 72 -14.88 -7.78 -0.21
CA SER A 72 -15.64 -7.38 0.98
C SER A 72 -14.74 -6.98 2.14
N ILE A 73 -13.55 -7.58 2.25
CA ILE A 73 -12.52 -7.08 3.18
C ILE A 73 -11.97 -5.72 2.68
N TYR A 74 -12.09 -5.41 1.38
CA TYR A 74 -11.45 -4.27 0.75
C TYR A 74 -12.36 -3.57 -0.29
N PRO A 75 -13.54 -3.02 0.09
CA PRO A 75 -14.47 -2.38 -0.86
C PRO A 75 -13.84 -1.14 -1.50
N ASN A 76 -13.04 -0.43 -0.72
CA ASN A 76 -12.02 0.51 -1.13
C ASN A 76 -10.70 -0.10 -0.64
N LEU A 77 -9.60 0.05 -1.37
CA LEU A 77 -8.33 -0.63 -1.08
C LEU A 77 -7.36 0.24 -0.26
N PRO A 78 -7.71 1.00 0.82
CA PRO A 78 -6.66 1.72 1.52
C PRO A 78 -5.82 0.83 2.41
N ILE A 79 -6.34 -0.29 2.92
CA ILE A 79 -5.75 -0.81 4.16
C ILE A 79 -5.61 -2.31 4.03
N ARG A 80 -4.36 -2.79 3.91
CA ARG A 80 -4.09 -4.17 4.35
C ARG A 80 -4.65 -4.24 5.76
N LYS A 81 -5.60 -5.15 6.05
CA LYS A 81 -5.86 -5.57 7.43
C LYS A 81 -4.52 -6.09 7.97
N LEU A 82 -3.74 -5.22 8.59
CA LEU A 82 -2.52 -5.57 9.27
C LEU A 82 -2.99 -6.09 10.62
N ARG A 83 -2.81 -7.40 10.83
CA ARG A 83 -3.32 -8.20 11.96
C ARG A 83 -2.98 -7.64 13.36
N THR A 84 -2.21 -6.57 13.46
CA THR A 84 -1.55 -6.06 14.66
C THR A 84 -1.62 -4.54 14.83
N TRP A 85 -2.18 -3.76 13.90
CA TRP A 85 -2.09 -2.29 13.94
C TRP A 85 -3.48 -1.68 14.16
N SER A 86 -3.62 -0.89 15.24
CA SER A 86 -4.80 -0.07 15.56
C SER A 86 -4.90 1.13 14.61
N ILE A 87 -6.12 1.63 14.40
CA ILE A 87 -6.32 2.94 13.74
C ILE A 87 -6.04 3.99 14.82
N GLU A 88 -5.05 4.85 14.56
CA GLU A 88 -4.64 5.92 15.49
C GLU A 88 -5.18 7.29 15.06
N ASN A 89 -5.60 7.42 13.79
CA ASN A 89 -6.27 8.60 13.26
C ASN A 89 -7.59 8.20 12.60
N ASP A 90 -8.65 8.18 13.41
CA ASP A 90 -10.00 7.82 12.98
C ASP A 90 -10.56 8.81 11.96
N ASN A 91 -10.28 10.11 12.10
CA ASN A 91 -10.78 11.15 11.19
C ASN A 91 -10.28 10.93 9.76
N LEU A 92 -8.97 10.77 9.58
CA LEU A 92 -8.38 10.49 8.26
C LEU A 92 -8.91 9.17 7.70
N TYR A 93 -9.03 8.13 8.53
CA TYR A 93 -9.57 6.84 8.12
C TYR A 93 -11.01 6.97 7.60
N GLU A 94 -11.89 7.65 8.34
CA GLU A 94 -13.27 7.88 7.95
C GLU A 94 -13.39 8.67 6.64
N LEU A 95 -12.57 9.71 6.48
CA LEU A 95 -12.54 10.51 5.26
C LEU A 95 -12.14 9.67 4.04
N MET A 96 -11.15 8.80 4.17
CA MET A 96 -10.75 7.85 3.12
C MET A 96 -11.83 6.82 2.79
N MET A 97 -12.70 6.49 3.76
CA MET A 97 -13.84 5.61 3.53
C MET A 97 -15.02 6.33 2.87
N LYS A 98 -15.33 7.56 3.28
CA LYS A 98 -16.38 8.43 2.73
C LYS A 98 -16.06 8.91 1.32
N LYS A 99 -14.80 9.23 1.05
CA LYS A 99 -14.23 9.49 -0.28
C LYS A 99 -13.29 8.33 -0.64
N PRO A 100 -13.83 7.23 -1.17
CA PRO A 100 -13.09 6.02 -1.55
C PRO A 100 -11.73 6.30 -2.19
N CYS A 101 -10.66 6.15 -1.42
CA CYS A 101 -9.30 6.21 -1.95
C CYS A 101 -8.38 5.26 -1.19
N THR A 102 -7.33 4.81 -1.87
CA THR A 102 -6.31 3.93 -1.29
C THR A 102 -5.18 4.73 -0.64
N THR A 103 -4.40 4.15 0.28
CA THR A 103 -3.19 4.83 0.81
C THR A 103 -2.18 5.11 -0.29
N LYS A 104 -2.14 4.25 -1.32
CA LYS A 104 -1.33 4.47 -2.51
C LYS A 104 -1.82 5.69 -3.30
N GLU A 105 -3.10 5.77 -3.60
CA GLU A 105 -3.68 6.91 -4.33
C GLU A 105 -3.49 8.21 -3.55
N LEU A 106 -3.82 8.21 -2.26
CA LEU A 106 -3.60 9.38 -1.40
C LEU A 106 -2.12 9.77 -1.37
N SER A 107 -1.20 8.79 -1.31
CA SER A 107 0.23 9.07 -1.35
C SER A 107 0.69 9.70 -2.67
N GLN A 108 0.08 9.31 -3.80
CA GLN A 108 0.37 9.87 -5.12
C GLN A 108 -0.16 11.30 -5.24
N ILE A 109 -1.35 11.58 -4.71
CA ILE A 109 -1.96 12.91 -4.69
C ILE A 109 -1.13 13.89 -3.84
N VAL A 110 -0.72 13.45 -2.65
CA VAL A 110 0.04 14.29 -1.71
C VAL A 110 1.51 14.42 -2.11
N GLY A 111 2.04 13.43 -2.84
CA GLY A 111 3.45 13.38 -3.26
C GLY A 111 4.36 12.77 -2.19
N VAL A 112 3.88 11.77 -1.45
CA VAL A 112 4.64 11.06 -0.40
C VAL A 112 4.71 9.56 -0.67
N SER A 113 5.50 8.82 0.12
CA SER A 113 5.44 7.36 0.08
C SER A 113 4.14 6.85 0.74
N ALA A 114 3.60 5.73 0.24
CA ALA A 114 2.45 5.06 0.87
C ALA A 114 2.70 4.73 2.35
N ARG A 115 3.96 4.46 2.73
CA ARG A 115 4.33 4.23 4.13
C ARG A 115 4.06 5.45 5.00
N ASN A 116 4.29 6.68 4.53
CA ASN A 116 3.98 7.87 5.32
C ASN A 116 2.48 7.95 5.64
N VAL A 117 1.63 7.67 4.65
CA VAL A 117 0.18 7.61 4.85
C VAL A 117 -0.18 6.52 5.85
N ASP A 118 0.44 5.34 5.76
CA ASP A 118 0.23 4.27 6.76
C ASP A 118 0.64 4.74 8.18
N ARG A 119 1.74 5.49 8.33
CA ARG A 119 2.15 6.02 9.65
C ARG A 119 1.14 7.01 10.22
N TRP A 120 0.57 7.85 9.36
CA TRP A 120 -0.46 8.81 9.78
C TRP A 120 -1.76 8.14 10.22
N LEU A 121 -2.14 7.04 9.57
CA LEU A 121 -3.33 6.27 9.89
C LEU A 121 -3.17 5.38 11.13
N PHE A 122 -2.03 4.69 11.25
CA PHE A 122 -1.90 3.55 12.17
C PHE A 122 -0.81 3.69 13.24
N GLU A 123 0.09 4.68 13.12
CA GLU A 123 1.12 4.94 14.13
C GLU A 123 0.88 6.26 14.87
N GLY A 124 -0.16 7.01 14.50
CA GLY A 124 -0.45 8.33 15.05
C GLY A 124 0.62 9.37 14.71
N ALA A 125 1.44 9.14 13.67
CA ALA A 125 2.48 10.08 13.28
C ALA A 125 1.85 11.33 12.63
N SER A 126 2.33 12.52 13.01
CA SER A 126 1.87 13.76 12.39
C SER A 126 2.59 14.03 11.06
N PRO A 127 1.87 14.41 9.98
CA PRO A 127 2.50 14.90 8.76
C PRO A 127 3.26 16.21 8.98
N LYS A 128 4.11 16.57 8.00
CA LYS A 128 4.62 17.94 7.86
C LYS A 128 3.50 18.88 7.39
N LYS A 129 3.58 20.18 7.73
CA LYS A 129 2.56 21.20 7.39
C LYS A 129 2.14 21.19 5.93
N GLU A 130 3.11 21.15 5.02
CA GLU A 130 2.87 21.07 3.58
C GLU A 130 2.03 19.84 3.17
N ASN A 131 2.33 18.67 3.76
CA ASN A 131 1.61 17.44 3.46
C ASN A 131 0.22 17.43 4.11
N ALA A 132 0.11 17.95 5.33
CA ALA A 132 -1.16 18.07 6.04
C ALA A 132 -2.15 18.95 5.27
N LEU A 133 -1.68 20.10 4.76
CA LEU A 133 -2.46 21.00 3.91
C LEU A 133 -2.97 20.30 2.64
N LYS A 134 -2.12 19.56 1.93
CA LYS A 134 -2.53 18.82 0.72
C LYS A 134 -3.58 17.75 1.01
N VAL A 135 -3.45 17.05 2.14
CA VAL A 135 -4.45 16.05 2.56
C VAL A 135 -5.78 16.75 2.89
N ALA A 136 -5.71 17.85 3.65
CA ALA A 136 -6.87 18.65 4.04
C ALA A 136 -7.61 19.21 2.81
N GLU A 137 -6.88 19.79 1.87
CA GLU A 137 -7.38 20.27 0.58
C GLU A 137 -8.05 19.14 -0.23
N PHE A 138 -7.42 17.97 -0.31
CA PHE A 138 -7.98 16.83 -1.03
C PHE A 138 -9.33 16.38 -0.47
N PHE A 139 -9.55 16.50 0.85
CA PHE A 139 -10.82 16.15 1.49
C PHE A 139 -11.78 17.33 1.65
N GLY A 140 -11.38 18.56 1.29
CA GLY A 140 -12.19 19.77 1.51
C GLY A 140 -12.39 20.05 3.00
N LYS A 141 -11.36 19.84 3.80
CA LYS A 141 -11.35 19.92 5.27
C LYS A 141 -10.22 20.81 5.77
N THR A 142 -10.26 21.22 7.03
CA THR A 142 -9.11 21.85 7.69
C THR A 142 -8.12 20.79 8.18
N ILE A 143 -6.90 21.20 8.54
CA ILE A 143 -5.89 20.26 9.04
C ILE A 143 -6.36 19.60 10.34
N GLU A 144 -7.01 20.36 11.21
CA GLU A 144 -7.49 19.95 12.53
C GLU A 144 -8.64 18.95 12.41
N GLU A 145 -9.51 19.12 11.40
CA GLU A 145 -10.57 18.17 11.08
C GLU A 145 -9.99 16.82 10.61
N VAL A 146 -8.86 16.82 9.90
CA VAL A 146 -8.23 15.58 9.38
C VAL A 146 -7.27 14.95 10.40
N PHE A 147 -6.55 15.75 11.16
CA PHE A 147 -5.50 15.35 12.08
C PHE A 147 -5.81 15.93 13.46
N SER A 148 -6.51 15.17 14.29
CA SER A 148 -6.93 15.62 15.63
C SER A 148 -5.77 15.94 16.59
N ARG A 149 -4.56 15.41 16.33
CA ARG A 149 -3.33 15.65 17.11
C ARG A 149 -2.36 16.63 16.45
N TYR A 150 -2.85 17.47 15.55
CA TYR A 150 -2.03 18.46 14.86
C TYR A 150 -1.87 19.70 15.74
N VAL A 151 -0.83 19.70 16.58
CA VAL A 151 -0.40 20.84 17.43
C VAL A 151 0.89 21.42 16.88
#